data_AF-A0A8H4XS26-F1
#
_entry.id   AF-A0A8H4XS26-F1
#
_cell.length_a   1.000
_cell.length_b   1.000
_cell.length_c   1.000
_cell.angle_alpha   90.00
_cell.angle_beta   90.00
_cell.angle_gamma   90.00
#
_symmetry.space_group_name_H-M   'P 1'
#
loop_
_entity.id
_entity.type
_entity.pdbx_description
1 polymer ?
#
loop_
_entity_poly.entity_id
_entity_poly.type
_entity_poly.pdbx_seq_one_letter_code
_entity_poly.pdbx_strand_id
1 'polypeptide(L)'
;MRINSTHSTLAHQPLVFLKQDLSFAQYLALITVADALMVTSLREGMNLTSHEFVYCQDGKYGPKSHGPLILSEFTGSASIFDGHALLVNPWDYRQCAEAIHTALTLTDSEREVMWRKLHDAVLQNSTTNWVKSFREALSKVWDEHSSRETIAVPRLSVPRLEDTYRNSERRLLILDYEGTLASWGSPTSIILTTPQRALATLTDLLEDPKNIVYVMSARRPEEMERLFRQVSGLGLIAENGCFIREPSKDSWIKLNEEHHTKEWKAGTRGILNYFRERTENSWIEELHCSFIFHYGDAEDKLAAARQASECADHINDACASQG
;
A
#
# COMPACT_ATOMS: atom_id res chain seq x y z
N MET A 1 -17.11 -10.91 30.42
CA MET A 1 -15.95 -10.59 31.28
C MET A 1 -15.23 -11.89 31.67
N ARG A 2 -14.57 -12.56 30.71
CA ARG A 2 -14.02 -13.93 30.87
C ARG A 2 -12.75 -13.98 31.74
N ILE A 3 -11.91 -12.95 31.66
CA ILE A 3 -10.63 -12.89 32.38
C ILE A 3 -10.86 -12.83 33.89
N ASN A 4 -11.69 -11.90 34.36
CA ASN A 4 -11.98 -11.80 35.79
C ASN A 4 -12.71 -13.05 36.30
N SER A 5 -13.66 -13.62 35.56
CA SER A 5 -14.35 -14.84 36.02
C SER A 5 -13.41 -16.04 36.21
N THR A 6 -12.30 -16.11 35.48
CA THR A 6 -11.36 -17.24 35.53
C THR A 6 -10.19 -17.00 36.48
N HIS A 7 -9.74 -15.75 36.62
CA HIS A 7 -8.48 -15.42 37.30
C HIS A 7 -8.63 -14.48 38.51
N SER A 8 -9.83 -13.96 38.79
CA SER A 8 -10.03 -13.14 39.99
C SER A 8 -9.96 -13.99 41.25
N THR A 9 -9.37 -13.43 42.30
CA THR A 9 -9.44 -13.97 43.67
C THR A 9 -10.08 -12.94 44.58
N LEU A 10 -10.38 -13.31 45.83
CA LEU A 10 -10.93 -12.38 46.82
C LEU A 10 -10.03 -11.15 47.06
N ALA A 11 -8.72 -11.28 46.82
CA ALA A 11 -7.72 -10.26 47.09
C ALA A 11 -7.16 -9.58 45.82
N HIS A 12 -7.47 -10.10 44.62
CA HIS A 12 -6.88 -9.60 43.38
C HIS A 12 -7.85 -9.67 42.20
N GLN A 13 -8.01 -8.54 41.51
CA GLN A 13 -8.74 -8.44 40.27
C GLN A 13 -7.78 -8.12 39.12
N PRO A 14 -7.57 -9.05 38.17
CA PRO A 14 -6.53 -8.92 37.16
C PRO A 14 -6.87 -7.89 36.07
N LEU A 15 -8.16 -7.72 35.74
CA LEU A 15 -8.60 -6.70 34.77
C LEU A 15 -9.54 -5.70 35.46
N VAL A 16 -9.07 -4.47 35.58
CA VAL A 16 -9.87 -3.34 36.05
C VAL A 16 -10.24 -2.48 34.84
N PHE A 17 -11.53 -2.39 34.54
CA PHE A 17 -12.03 -1.55 33.45
C PHE A 17 -12.59 -0.25 34.02
N LEU A 18 -11.96 0.88 33.71
CA LEU A 18 -12.37 2.20 34.18
C LEU A 18 -13.20 2.89 33.10
N LYS A 19 -14.49 3.13 33.38
CA LYS A 19 -15.44 3.86 32.51
C LYS A 19 -15.64 5.32 32.90
N GLN A 20 -14.81 5.83 33.80
CA GLN A 20 -14.91 7.19 34.34
C GLN A 20 -13.74 8.04 33.88
N ASP A 21 -13.96 9.34 33.75
CA ASP A 21 -12.90 10.28 33.50
C ASP A 21 -11.97 10.32 34.71
N LEU A 22 -10.68 10.09 34.48
CA LEU A 22 -9.65 10.22 35.50
C LEU A 22 -9.22 11.67 35.58
N SER A 23 -9.05 12.18 36.80
CA SER A 23 -8.40 13.49 36.95
C SER A 23 -6.98 13.42 36.38
N PHE A 24 -6.49 14.54 35.86
CA PHE A 24 -5.16 14.60 35.24
C PHE A 24 -4.06 14.09 36.18
N ALA A 25 -4.13 14.43 37.47
CA ALA A 25 -3.18 13.96 38.47
C ALA A 25 -3.22 12.43 38.69
N GLN A 26 -4.42 11.82 38.68
CA GLN A 26 -4.56 10.36 38.80
C GLN A 26 -4.05 9.66 37.55
N TYR A 27 -4.33 10.20 36.37
CA TYR A 27 -3.83 9.69 35.10
C TYR A 27 -2.29 9.69 35.07
N LEU A 28 -1.66 10.82 35.41
CA LEU A 28 -0.20 10.92 35.51
C LEU A 28 0.36 9.91 36.51
N ALA A 29 -0.25 9.78 37.69
CA ALA A 29 0.19 8.82 38.68
C ALA A 29 0.15 7.38 38.15
N LEU A 30 -0.89 7.00 37.40
CA LEU A 30 -1.01 5.66 36.81
C LEU A 30 0.08 5.40 35.77
N ILE A 31 0.31 6.33 34.84
CA ILE A 31 1.31 6.14 33.78
C ILE A 31 2.74 6.20 34.33
N THR A 32 3.00 6.91 35.43
CA THR A 32 4.31 6.93 36.11
C THR A 32 4.64 5.59 36.79
N VAL A 33 3.65 4.89 37.35
CA VAL A 33 3.89 3.61 38.08
C VAL A 33 3.63 2.36 37.23
N ALA A 34 3.19 2.53 35.99
CA ALA A 34 2.89 1.42 35.09
C ALA A 34 4.17 0.68 34.65
N ASP A 35 4.08 -0.64 34.55
CA ASP A 35 5.17 -1.50 34.05
C ASP A 35 5.37 -1.38 32.54
N ALA A 36 4.28 -1.19 31.81
CA ALA A 36 4.24 -1.01 30.37
C ALA A 36 2.97 -0.25 30.00
N LEU A 37 3.00 0.43 28.85
CA LEU A 37 1.82 1.03 28.22
C LEU A 37 1.55 0.33 26.90
N MET A 38 0.28 0.00 26.64
CA MET A 38 -0.16 -0.56 25.37
C MET A 38 -1.27 0.29 24.76
N VAL A 39 -1.05 0.74 23.53
CA VAL A 39 -2.04 1.47 22.73
C VAL A 39 -2.33 0.67 21.47
N THR A 40 -3.55 0.15 21.34
CA THR A 40 -3.98 -0.73 20.23
C THR A 40 -4.99 -0.07 19.29
N SER A 41 -4.95 1.27 19.20
CA SER A 41 -5.85 2.04 18.34
C SER A 41 -5.74 1.59 16.88
N LEU A 42 -6.88 1.27 16.25
CA LEU A 42 -6.94 0.90 14.84
C LEU A 42 -6.75 2.10 13.90
N ARG A 43 -7.10 3.30 14.38
CA ARG A 43 -7.00 4.56 13.65
C ARG A 43 -6.76 5.65 14.67
N GLU A 44 -5.58 6.23 14.65
CA GLU A 44 -5.24 7.33 15.54
C GLU A 44 -4.24 8.26 14.86
N GLY A 45 -4.40 9.57 15.07
CA GLY A 45 -3.39 10.55 14.68
C GLY A 45 -2.18 10.48 15.62
N MET A 46 -1.76 11.63 16.14
CA MET A 46 -0.73 11.66 17.18
C MET A 46 -1.31 11.17 18.52
N ASN A 47 -0.79 10.07 19.04
CA ASN A 47 -1.17 9.57 20.36
C ASN A 47 -0.29 10.25 21.42
N LEU A 48 -0.76 11.33 22.03
CA LEU A 48 0.01 12.05 23.06
C LEU A 48 0.23 11.21 24.33
N THR A 49 -0.68 10.29 24.64
CA THR A 49 -0.56 9.38 25.80
C THR A 49 0.74 8.58 25.78
N SER A 50 1.20 8.14 24.60
CA SER A 50 2.46 7.43 24.44
C SER A 50 3.67 8.33 24.74
N HIS A 51 3.63 9.60 24.34
CA HIS A 51 4.67 10.58 24.63
C HIS A 51 4.69 10.93 26.13
N GLU A 52 3.52 11.15 26.73
CA GLU A 52 3.35 11.44 28.15
C GLU A 52 3.85 10.27 29.01
N PHE A 53 3.50 9.03 28.65
CA PHE A 53 4.00 7.85 29.34
C PHE A 53 5.52 7.77 29.29
N VAL A 54 6.13 7.88 28.09
CA VAL A 54 7.59 7.86 27.95
C VAL A 54 8.24 8.96 28.81
N TYR A 55 7.66 10.17 28.83
CA TYR A 55 8.16 11.27 29.65
C TYR A 55 8.06 10.98 31.16
N CYS A 56 6.97 10.36 31.60
CA CYS A 56 6.72 10.02 33.01
C CYS A 56 7.52 8.82 33.54
N GLN A 57 8.28 8.13 32.69
CA GLN A 57 9.02 6.90 33.01
C GLN A 57 10.48 7.13 33.42
N ASP A 58 10.82 8.34 33.88
CA ASP A 58 12.16 8.77 34.30
C ASP A 58 12.62 8.24 35.68
N GLY A 59 11.72 7.56 36.41
CA GLY A 59 12.00 6.96 37.71
C GLY A 59 12.08 7.93 38.89
N LYS A 60 11.75 9.22 38.73
CA LYS A 60 11.82 10.20 39.83
C LYS A 60 10.75 10.02 40.90
N TYR A 61 9.57 9.53 40.52
CA TYR A 61 8.36 9.58 41.34
C TYR A 61 7.75 8.20 41.67
N GLY A 62 8.51 7.11 41.46
CA GLY A 62 8.04 5.77 41.75
C GLY A 62 9.18 4.74 41.76
N PRO A 63 8.92 3.52 42.29
CA PRO A 63 9.90 2.43 42.30
C PRO A 63 10.10 1.78 40.91
N LYS A 64 9.28 2.17 39.92
CA LYS A 64 9.32 1.67 38.56
C LYS A 64 9.73 2.80 37.61
N SER A 65 10.49 2.44 36.59
CA SER A 65 10.94 3.35 35.54
C SER A 65 11.16 2.56 34.25
N HIS A 66 11.37 3.29 33.15
CA HIS A 66 11.73 2.73 31.85
C HIS A 66 10.73 1.67 31.34
N GLY A 67 9.44 1.84 31.65
CA GLY A 67 8.37 0.98 31.17
C GLY A 67 8.35 0.90 29.64
N PRO A 68 8.34 -0.30 29.03
CA PRO A 68 8.25 -0.43 27.58
C PRO A 68 6.92 0.08 27.03
N LEU A 69 6.98 0.56 25.80
CA LEU A 69 5.83 1.08 25.07
C LEU A 69 5.46 0.09 23.96
N ILE A 70 4.21 -0.37 23.97
CA ILE A 70 3.61 -1.20 22.93
C ILE A 70 2.63 -0.31 22.15
N LEU A 71 2.82 -0.21 20.84
CA LEU A 71 2.01 0.64 19.97
C LEU A 71 1.44 -0.14 18.80
N SER A 72 0.22 0.20 18.42
CA SER A 72 -0.27 -0.19 17.12
C SER A 72 0.54 0.49 16.02
N GLU A 73 0.91 -0.29 14.99
CA GLU A 73 1.52 0.22 13.76
C GLU A 73 0.66 1.29 13.06
N PHE A 74 -0.66 1.31 13.34
CA PHE A 74 -1.61 2.26 12.77
C PHE A 74 -1.75 3.58 13.56
N THR A 75 -0.95 3.76 14.62
CA THR A 75 -0.90 5.03 15.35
C THR A 75 0.09 5.99 14.69
N GLY A 76 -0.26 7.27 14.58
CA GLY A 76 0.65 8.28 14.03
C GLY A 76 1.93 8.46 14.85
N SER A 77 1.94 8.08 16.12
CA SER A 77 3.16 8.07 16.96
C SER A 77 4.10 6.89 16.65
N ALA A 78 3.63 5.82 16.00
CA ALA A 78 4.47 4.67 15.63
C ALA A 78 5.64 5.09 14.72
N SER A 79 5.41 6.01 13.77
CA SER A 79 6.45 6.53 12.88
C SER A 79 7.45 7.46 13.56
N ILE A 80 7.10 8.07 14.70
CA ILE A 80 7.98 8.97 15.46
C ILE A 80 9.02 8.19 16.26
N PHE A 81 8.66 6.99 16.73
CA PHE A 81 9.50 6.21 17.62
C PHE A 81 10.51 5.29 16.91
N ASP A 82 10.64 5.39 15.58
CA ASP A 82 11.68 4.74 14.75
C ASP A 82 11.92 3.25 15.11
N GLY A 83 10.83 2.50 15.33
CA GLY A 83 10.89 1.08 15.67
C GLY A 83 11.43 0.75 17.07
N HIS A 84 11.59 1.74 17.95
CA HIS A 84 12.00 1.52 19.35
C HIS A 84 10.85 1.11 20.27
N ALA A 85 9.60 1.39 19.86
CA ALA A 85 8.42 0.83 20.51
C ALA A 85 8.15 -0.60 19.99
N LEU A 86 7.53 -1.44 20.82
CA LEU A 86 7.05 -2.75 20.39
C LEU A 86 5.80 -2.56 19.51
N LEU A 87 5.98 -2.63 18.20
CA LEU A 87 4.88 -2.46 17.25
C LEU A 87 4.03 -3.72 17.15
N VAL A 88 2.71 -3.54 17.16
CA VAL A 88 1.73 -4.62 17.03
C VAL A 88 0.66 -4.29 15.99
N ASN A 89 0.17 -5.31 15.30
CA ASN A 89 -1.10 -5.26 14.61
C ASN A 89 -2.21 -5.57 15.62
N PRO A 90 -3.15 -4.66 15.90
CA PRO A 90 -4.24 -4.91 16.86
C PRO A 90 -5.15 -6.09 16.49
N TRP A 91 -5.16 -6.51 15.22
CA TRP A 91 -5.90 -7.68 14.75
C TRP A 91 -5.19 -9.00 15.07
N ASP A 92 -3.87 -8.98 15.27
CA ASP A 92 -3.09 -10.15 15.67
C ASP A 92 -3.00 -10.23 17.20
N TYR A 93 -3.97 -10.93 17.78
CA TYR A 93 -4.02 -11.16 19.22
C TYR A 93 -2.84 -11.97 19.75
N ARG A 94 -2.16 -12.78 18.91
CA ARG A 94 -0.97 -13.53 19.34
C ARG A 94 0.23 -12.59 19.44
N GLN A 95 0.43 -11.76 18.42
CA GLN A 95 1.46 -10.74 18.43
C GLN A 95 1.27 -9.76 19.60
N CYS A 96 0.04 -9.33 19.87
CA CYS A 96 -0.27 -8.51 21.03
C CYS A 96 0.11 -9.20 22.36
N ALA A 97 -0.23 -10.49 22.51
CA ALA A 97 0.12 -11.25 23.71
C ALA A 97 1.64 -11.44 23.87
N GLU A 98 2.34 -11.69 22.77
CA GLU A 98 3.80 -11.83 22.74
C GLU A 98 4.50 -10.51 23.06
N ALA A 99 3.99 -9.38 22.56
CA ALA A 99 4.48 -8.05 22.90
C ALA A 99 4.30 -7.72 24.39
N ILE A 100 3.14 -8.04 24.97
CA ILE A 100 2.91 -7.90 26.42
C ILE A 100 3.89 -8.77 27.21
N HIS A 101 4.06 -10.03 26.80
CA HIS A 101 5.02 -10.94 27.45
C HIS A 101 6.43 -10.35 27.41
N THR A 102 6.88 -9.97 26.22
CA THR A 102 8.20 -9.37 25.98
C THR A 102 8.42 -8.15 26.86
N ALA A 103 7.48 -7.18 26.82
CA ALA A 103 7.54 -5.95 27.60
C ALA A 103 7.72 -6.21 29.11
N LEU A 104 7.05 -7.23 29.65
CA LEU A 104 7.10 -7.57 31.07
C LEU A 104 8.31 -8.45 31.45
N THR A 105 9.01 -9.04 30.46
CA THR A 105 10.19 -9.90 30.69
C THR A 105 11.53 -9.23 30.38
N LEU A 106 11.54 -8.04 29.80
CA LEU A 106 12.77 -7.29 29.54
C LEU A 106 13.55 -7.02 30.83
N THR A 107 14.87 -7.13 30.74
CA THR A 107 15.77 -6.75 31.84
C THR A 107 15.80 -5.24 32.01
N ASP A 108 16.15 -4.76 33.20
CA ASP A 108 16.21 -3.32 33.50
C ASP A 108 17.15 -2.56 32.55
N SER A 109 18.25 -3.20 32.12
CA SER A 109 19.18 -2.62 31.16
C SER A 109 18.58 -2.45 29.77
N GLU A 110 17.83 -3.45 29.28
CA GLU A 110 17.16 -3.37 27.97
C GLU A 110 16.06 -2.31 27.99
N ARG A 111 15.31 -2.25 29.10
CA ARG A 111 14.28 -1.24 29.35
C ARG A 111 14.86 0.18 29.31
N GLU A 112 15.97 0.41 29.99
CA GLU A 112 16.64 1.72 29.99
C GLU A 112 17.10 2.13 28.59
N VAL A 113 17.72 1.21 27.83
CA VAL A 113 18.16 1.48 26.46
C VAL A 113 16.98 1.84 25.55
N MET A 114 15.89 1.07 25.63
CA MET A 114 14.66 1.33 24.88
C MET A 114 14.07 2.69 25.25
N TRP A 115 13.93 2.95 26.56
CA TRP A 115 13.35 4.20 27.07
C TRP A 115 14.16 5.42 26.65
N ARG A 116 15.50 5.38 26.71
CA ARG A 116 16.35 6.51 26.30
C ARG A 116 16.07 6.92 24.85
N LYS A 117 15.99 5.95 23.95
CA LYS A 117 15.69 6.21 22.53
C LYS A 117 14.29 6.79 22.33
N LEU A 118 13.30 6.23 23.01
CA LEU A 118 11.93 6.75 22.98
C LEU A 118 11.88 8.18 23.54
N HIS A 119 12.53 8.44 24.66
CA HIS A 119 12.57 9.73 25.32
C HIS A 119 13.27 10.80 24.47
N ASP A 120 14.38 10.46 23.83
CA ASP A 120 15.05 11.35 22.88
C ASP A 120 14.14 11.70 21.70
N ALA A 121 13.41 10.71 21.15
CA ALA A 121 12.43 10.95 20.10
C ALA A 121 11.29 11.87 20.56
N VAL A 122 10.78 11.71 21.78
CA VAL A 122 9.77 12.61 22.37
C VAL A 122 10.31 14.04 22.47
N LEU A 123 11.54 14.24 22.96
CA LEU A 123 12.10 15.57 23.16
C LEU A 123 12.45 16.30 21.85
N GLN A 124 12.84 15.56 20.81
CA GLN A 124 13.17 16.15 19.51
C GLN A 124 11.93 16.51 18.69
N ASN A 125 10.80 15.82 18.93
CA ASN A 125 9.57 16.00 18.17
C ASN A 125 8.54 16.85 18.95
N SER A 126 8.70 18.18 18.89
CA SER A 126 7.71 19.11 19.44
C SER A 126 6.40 19.12 18.63
N THR A 127 5.28 19.44 19.29
CA THR A 127 3.98 19.63 18.63
C THR A 127 4.05 20.65 17.50
N THR A 128 4.83 21.72 17.66
CA THR A 128 5.02 22.75 16.62
C THR A 128 5.70 22.18 15.39
N ASN A 129 6.72 21.34 15.57
CA ASN A 129 7.40 20.66 14.47
C ASN A 129 6.44 19.73 13.73
N TRP A 130 5.65 18.94 14.47
CA TRP A 130 4.68 18.04 13.85
C TRP A 130 3.61 18.79 13.03
N VAL A 131 3.00 19.85 13.59
CA VAL A 131 2.01 20.66 12.87
C VAL A 131 2.60 21.27 11.60
N LYS A 132 3.86 21.74 11.67
CA LYS A 132 4.56 22.28 10.50
C LYS A 132 4.74 21.21 9.43
N SER A 133 5.29 20.04 9.78
CA SER A 133 5.51 18.93 8.85
C SER A 133 4.21 18.42 8.24
N PHE A 134 3.15 18.29 9.05
CA PHE A 134 1.82 17.89 8.55
C PHE A 134 1.27 18.89 7.53
N ARG A 135 1.39 20.19 7.80
CA ARG A 135 0.92 21.24 6.87
C ARG A 135 1.72 21.25 5.57
N GLU A 136 3.04 21.07 5.65
CA GLU A 136 3.91 20.99 4.47
C GLU A 136 3.58 19.77 3.59
N ALA A 137 3.36 18.61 4.20
CA ALA A 137 2.90 17.41 3.49
C ALA A 137 1.54 17.64 2.82
N LEU A 138 0.58 18.24 3.53
CA LEU A 138 -0.74 18.53 3.00
C LEU A 138 -0.70 19.52 1.82
N SER A 139 0.13 20.56 1.92
CA SER A 139 0.35 21.52 0.82
C SER A 139 0.96 20.85 -0.40
N LYS A 140 1.98 19.99 -0.21
CA LYS A 140 2.62 19.25 -1.30
C LYS A 140 1.61 18.38 -2.05
N VAL A 141 0.82 17.59 -1.32
CA VAL A 141 -0.21 16.72 -1.92
C VAL A 141 -1.27 17.56 -2.64
N TRP A 142 -1.66 18.70 -2.07
CA TRP A 142 -2.61 19.62 -2.70
C TRP A 142 -2.07 20.18 -4.01
N ASP A 143 -0.81 20.63 -4.04
CA ASP A 143 -0.18 21.21 -5.24
C ASP A 143 -0.02 20.15 -6.33
N GLU A 144 0.41 18.94 -5.97
CA GLU A 144 0.51 17.80 -6.88
C GLU A 144 -0.87 17.43 -7.47
N HIS A 145 -1.90 17.35 -6.63
CA HIS A 145 -3.25 17.03 -7.08
C HIS A 145 -3.85 18.13 -7.97
N SER A 146 -3.73 19.39 -7.54
CA SER A 146 -4.21 20.56 -8.29
C SER A 146 -3.52 20.64 -9.65
N SER A 147 -2.22 20.38 -9.74
CA SER A 147 -1.50 20.35 -11.02
C SER A 147 -2.05 19.29 -11.98
N ARG A 148 -2.47 18.13 -11.46
CA ARG A 148 -3.09 17.04 -12.26
C ARG A 148 -4.48 17.40 -12.72
N GLU A 149 -5.29 18.08 -11.90
CA GLU A 149 -6.63 18.54 -12.29
C GLU A 149 -6.61 19.69 -13.30
N THR A 150 -5.60 20.58 -13.23
CA THR A 150 -5.54 21.78 -14.07
C THR A 150 -5.07 21.49 -15.50
N ILE A 151 -4.48 20.31 -15.77
CA ILE A 151 -4.21 19.86 -17.14
C ILE A 151 -5.53 19.36 -17.75
N ALA A 152 -6.40 20.29 -18.12
CA ALA A 152 -7.54 20.00 -18.97
C ALA A 152 -7.00 19.58 -20.34
N VAL A 153 -6.81 18.27 -20.53
CA VAL A 153 -6.41 17.71 -21.82
C VAL A 153 -7.48 18.10 -22.85
N PRO A 154 -7.14 18.92 -23.86
CA PRO A 154 -8.12 19.37 -24.84
C PRO A 154 -8.71 18.15 -25.56
N ARG A 155 -10.02 18.20 -25.84
CA ARG A 155 -10.70 17.13 -26.60
C ARG A 155 -9.99 16.92 -27.94
N LEU A 156 -9.81 15.67 -28.31
CA LEU A 156 -9.22 15.29 -29.60
C LEU A 156 -10.06 15.87 -30.75
N SER A 157 -9.43 16.68 -31.60
CA SER A 157 -10.06 17.21 -32.81
C SER A 157 -10.03 16.16 -33.92
N VAL A 158 -11.17 15.48 -34.12
CA VAL A 158 -11.34 14.47 -35.18
C VAL A 158 -11.04 15.03 -36.57
N PRO A 159 -11.47 16.23 -36.97
CA PRO A 159 -11.13 16.79 -38.28
C PRO A 159 -9.62 16.95 -38.49
N ARG A 160 -8.91 17.45 -37.47
CA ARG A 160 -7.45 17.64 -37.56
C ARG A 160 -6.72 16.29 -37.62
N LEU A 161 -7.19 15.29 -36.87
CA LEU A 161 -6.65 13.94 -36.93
C LEU A 161 -6.87 13.33 -38.31
N GLU A 162 -8.06 13.50 -38.88
CA GLU A 162 -8.41 12.99 -40.21
C GLU A 162 -7.54 13.62 -41.31
N ASP A 163 -7.36 14.93 -41.28
CA ASP A 163 -6.46 15.64 -42.21
C ASP A 163 -5.02 15.14 -42.08
N THR A 164 -4.53 14.98 -40.85
CA THR A 164 -3.18 14.47 -40.57
C THR A 164 -3.04 13.03 -41.06
N TYR A 165 -4.04 12.19 -40.79
CA TYR A 165 -4.08 10.80 -41.20
C TYR A 165 -4.04 10.68 -42.73
N ARG A 166 -4.90 11.39 -43.46
CA ARG A 166 -4.95 11.33 -44.93
C ARG A 166 -3.63 11.75 -45.58
N ASN A 167 -2.98 12.79 -45.04
CA ASN A 167 -1.72 13.33 -45.57
C ASN A 167 -0.47 12.53 -45.18
N SER A 168 -0.58 11.58 -44.24
CA SER A 168 0.55 10.77 -43.80
C SER A 168 0.84 9.58 -44.73
N GLU A 169 2.10 9.33 -45.01
CA GLU A 169 2.56 8.22 -45.88
C GLU A 169 2.82 6.91 -45.11
N ARG A 170 3.12 7.02 -43.80
CA ARG A 170 3.34 5.88 -42.90
C ARG A 170 2.77 6.21 -41.53
N ARG A 171 1.87 5.36 -41.03
CA ARG A 171 1.06 5.64 -39.83
C ARG A 171 1.25 4.54 -38.81
N LEU A 172 1.75 4.89 -37.63
CA LEU A 172 1.85 3.98 -36.49
C LEU A 172 0.67 4.25 -35.56
N LEU A 173 -0.17 3.25 -35.36
CA LEU A 173 -1.32 3.31 -34.47
C LEU A 173 -1.10 2.32 -33.33
N ILE A 174 -1.00 2.81 -32.10
CA ILE A 174 -0.91 1.98 -30.89
C ILE A 174 -2.16 2.22 -30.08
N LEU A 175 -2.96 1.18 -29.93
CA LEU A 175 -4.29 1.24 -29.31
C LEU A 175 -4.27 0.41 -28.04
N ASP A 176 -4.56 1.03 -26.91
CA ASP A 176 -4.75 0.32 -25.66
C ASP A 176 -6.03 -0.55 -25.70
N TYR A 177 -6.06 -1.65 -24.95
CA TYR A 177 -7.19 -2.57 -24.92
C TYR A 177 -8.14 -2.26 -23.76
N GLU A 178 -7.65 -2.35 -22.52
CA GLU A 178 -8.43 -2.19 -21.30
C GLU A 178 -8.98 -0.77 -21.11
N GLY A 179 -10.28 -0.58 -21.32
CA GLY A 179 -10.93 0.73 -21.15
C GLY A 179 -10.86 1.64 -22.36
N THR A 180 -10.17 1.21 -23.42
CA THR A 180 -10.03 1.93 -24.68
C THR A 180 -10.80 1.22 -25.80
N LEU A 181 -10.44 -0.01 -26.15
CA LEU A 181 -11.16 -0.83 -27.15
C LEU A 181 -12.22 -1.74 -26.53
N ALA A 182 -11.94 -2.24 -25.31
CA ALA A 182 -12.91 -2.94 -24.49
C ALA A 182 -13.50 -1.94 -23.46
N SER A 183 -14.82 -1.94 -23.30
CA SER A 183 -15.45 -1.15 -22.25
C SER A 183 -15.14 -1.75 -20.88
N TRP A 184 -14.85 -0.89 -19.89
CA TRP A 184 -14.80 -1.30 -18.49
C TRP A 184 -16.16 -1.89 -18.11
N GLY A 185 -16.21 -3.19 -17.85
CA GLY A 185 -17.31 -3.80 -17.10
C GLY A 185 -17.27 -3.33 -15.63
N SER A 186 -18.27 -3.77 -14.83
CA SER A 186 -18.17 -3.70 -13.36
C SER A 186 -16.78 -4.16 -12.90
N PRO A 187 -16.16 -3.52 -11.88
CA PRO A 187 -14.81 -3.83 -11.38
C PRO A 187 -14.53 -5.32 -11.08
N THR A 188 -15.59 -6.11 -10.95
CA THR A 188 -15.56 -7.53 -10.58
C THR A 188 -15.61 -8.50 -11.77
N SER A 189 -15.78 -8.02 -13.01
CA SER A 189 -15.76 -8.89 -14.18
C SER A 189 -15.53 -8.10 -15.47
N ILE A 190 -14.28 -8.08 -15.95
CA ILE A 190 -14.01 -7.69 -17.33
C ILE A 190 -14.66 -8.76 -18.21
N ILE A 191 -15.70 -8.37 -18.97
CA ILE A 191 -16.27 -9.25 -19.98
C ILE A 191 -15.19 -9.46 -21.04
N LEU A 192 -14.65 -10.68 -21.06
CA LEU A 192 -13.55 -11.17 -21.90
C LEU A 192 -13.91 -11.29 -23.39
N THR A 193 -14.66 -10.33 -23.93
CA THR A 193 -15.02 -10.30 -25.34
C THR A 193 -14.59 -8.97 -25.94
N THR A 194 -13.64 -9.03 -26.88
CA THR A 194 -13.42 -7.90 -27.77
C THR A 194 -14.71 -7.64 -28.54
N PRO A 195 -15.28 -6.41 -28.49
CA PRO A 195 -16.48 -6.09 -29.24
C PRO A 195 -16.25 -6.41 -30.72
N GLN A 196 -17.22 -7.05 -31.39
CA GLN A 196 -17.12 -7.35 -32.83
C GLN A 196 -16.80 -6.09 -33.65
N ARG A 197 -17.31 -4.94 -33.21
CA ARG A 197 -16.99 -3.63 -33.80
C ARG A 197 -15.51 -3.29 -33.72
N ALA A 198 -14.84 -3.55 -32.59
CA ALA A 198 -13.41 -3.27 -32.45
C ALA A 198 -12.58 -4.17 -33.37
N LEU A 199 -12.94 -5.46 -33.47
CA LEU A 199 -12.28 -6.38 -34.41
C LEU A 199 -12.46 -5.93 -35.86
N ALA A 200 -13.68 -5.56 -36.26
CA ALA A 200 -13.95 -5.04 -37.60
C ALA A 200 -13.14 -3.78 -37.91
N THR A 201 -13.13 -2.79 -37.00
CA THR A 201 -12.36 -1.56 -37.19
C THR A 201 -10.85 -1.82 -37.26
N LEU A 202 -10.32 -2.75 -36.47
CA LEU A 202 -8.90 -3.14 -36.57
C LEU A 202 -8.58 -3.78 -37.92
N THR A 203 -9.47 -4.64 -38.42
CA THR A 203 -9.33 -5.22 -39.76
C THR A 203 -9.36 -4.14 -40.83
N ASP A 204 -10.33 -3.22 -40.80
CA ASP A 204 -10.44 -2.11 -41.76
C ASP A 204 -9.18 -1.22 -41.76
N LEU A 205 -8.60 -0.96 -40.58
CA LEU A 205 -7.35 -0.20 -40.46
C LEU A 205 -6.16 -0.95 -41.07
N LEU A 206 -6.13 -2.28 -41.00
CA LEU A 206 -5.06 -3.11 -41.54
C LEU A 206 -5.16 -3.30 -43.06
N GLU A 207 -6.32 -3.00 -43.68
CA GLU A 207 -6.47 -3.02 -45.14
C GLU A 207 -5.62 -1.94 -45.83
N ASP A 208 -5.34 -0.81 -45.15
CA ASP A 208 -4.46 0.22 -45.68
C ASP A 208 -2.98 -0.12 -45.39
N PRO A 209 -2.15 -0.40 -46.41
CA PRO A 209 -0.75 -0.79 -46.22
C PRO A 209 0.13 0.32 -45.63
N LYS A 210 -0.35 1.57 -45.58
CA LYS A 210 0.34 2.67 -44.89
C LYS A 210 0.25 2.54 -43.36
N ASN A 211 -0.68 1.73 -42.85
CA ASN A 211 -0.92 1.58 -41.43
C ASN A 211 -0.10 0.43 -40.83
N ILE A 212 0.47 0.72 -39.67
CA ILE A 212 1.13 -0.23 -38.79
C ILE A 212 0.36 -0.18 -37.48
N VAL A 213 -0.42 -1.21 -37.19
CA VAL A 213 -1.36 -1.22 -36.06
C VAL A 213 -0.88 -2.18 -34.98
N TYR A 214 -0.81 -1.67 -33.75
CA TYR A 214 -0.56 -2.44 -32.54
C TYR A 214 -1.72 -2.31 -31.58
N VAL A 215 -2.06 -3.42 -30.91
CA VAL A 215 -2.86 -3.37 -29.68
C VAL A 215 -1.96 -3.62 -28.47
N MET A 216 -2.04 -2.74 -27.48
CA MET A 216 -1.32 -2.82 -26.20
C MET A 216 -2.28 -3.23 -25.08
N SER A 217 -1.79 -4.06 -24.16
CA SER A 217 -2.55 -4.50 -22.99
C SER A 217 -1.62 -4.86 -21.83
N ALA A 218 -2.17 -4.84 -20.62
CA ALA A 218 -1.53 -5.42 -19.43
C ALA A 218 -1.58 -6.96 -19.40
N ARG A 219 -2.34 -7.59 -20.32
CA ARG A 219 -2.55 -9.04 -20.36
C ARG A 219 -1.34 -9.82 -20.84
N ARG A 220 -1.39 -11.13 -20.59
CA ARG A 220 -0.34 -12.08 -21.01
C ARG A 220 -0.33 -12.28 -22.53
N PRO A 221 0.82 -12.66 -23.11
CA PRO A 221 0.93 -13.00 -24.53
C PRO A 221 -0.15 -13.99 -25.02
N GLU A 222 -0.42 -15.05 -24.25
CA GLU A 222 -1.35 -16.12 -24.64
C GLU A 222 -2.81 -15.64 -24.66
N GLU A 223 -3.16 -14.72 -23.77
CA GLU A 223 -4.48 -14.10 -23.74
C GLU A 223 -4.69 -13.18 -24.94
N MET A 224 -3.67 -12.38 -25.25
CA MET A 224 -3.66 -11.45 -26.38
C MET A 224 -3.80 -12.19 -27.72
N GLU A 225 -3.08 -13.30 -27.90
CA GLU A 225 -3.24 -14.17 -29.06
C GLU A 225 -4.67 -14.69 -29.19
N ARG A 226 -5.25 -15.19 -28.09
CA ARG A 226 -6.61 -15.73 -28.11
C ARG A 226 -7.65 -14.67 -28.46
N LEU A 227 -7.50 -13.45 -27.93
CA LEU A 227 -8.43 -12.33 -28.14
C LEU A 227 -8.39 -11.80 -29.58
N PHE A 228 -7.20 -11.73 -30.19
CA PHE A 228 -7.00 -11.12 -31.50
C PHE A 228 -6.69 -12.11 -32.62
N ARG A 229 -6.84 -13.41 -32.39
CA ARG A 229 -6.64 -14.49 -33.39
C ARG A 229 -7.36 -14.28 -34.73
N GLN A 230 -8.44 -13.50 -34.74
CA GLN A 230 -9.27 -13.24 -35.93
C GLN A 230 -8.75 -12.08 -36.78
N VAL A 231 -7.79 -11.30 -36.29
CA VAL A 231 -7.25 -10.11 -36.96
C VAL A 231 -5.82 -10.41 -37.42
N SER A 232 -5.68 -10.89 -38.64
CA SER A 232 -4.38 -11.20 -39.25
C SER A 232 -3.57 -9.93 -39.50
N GLY A 233 -2.26 -10.00 -39.27
CA GLY A 233 -1.36 -8.86 -39.50
C GLY A 233 -1.29 -7.84 -38.37
N LEU A 234 -2.08 -8.00 -37.31
CA LEU A 234 -2.04 -7.13 -36.14
C LEU A 234 -0.78 -7.35 -35.30
N GLY A 235 -0.09 -6.27 -34.93
CA GLY A 235 0.96 -6.29 -33.92
C GLY A 235 0.37 -6.30 -32.51
N LEU A 236 1.01 -6.99 -31.57
CA LEU A 236 0.54 -7.09 -30.18
C LEU A 236 1.64 -6.69 -29.21
N ILE A 237 1.27 -5.94 -28.17
CA ILE A 237 2.12 -5.57 -27.05
C ILE A 237 1.44 -6.09 -25.79
N ALA A 238 2.12 -6.99 -25.07
CA ALA A 238 1.61 -7.65 -23.88
C ALA A 238 2.41 -7.25 -22.64
N GLU A 239 1.78 -7.41 -21.48
CA GLU A 239 2.30 -7.03 -20.16
C GLU A 239 2.94 -5.63 -20.15
N ASN A 240 2.19 -4.64 -20.66
CA ASN A 240 2.60 -3.23 -20.70
C ASN A 240 3.95 -2.95 -21.38
N GLY A 241 4.34 -3.78 -22.35
CA GLY A 241 5.55 -3.59 -23.14
C GLY A 241 6.65 -4.60 -22.88
N CYS A 242 6.49 -5.55 -21.94
CA CYS A 242 7.49 -6.59 -21.74
C CYS A 242 7.59 -7.58 -22.91
N PHE A 243 6.51 -7.73 -23.68
CA PHE A 243 6.47 -8.61 -24.85
C PHE A 243 5.89 -7.87 -26.05
N ILE A 244 6.53 -8.03 -27.20
CA ILE A 244 6.09 -7.44 -28.47
C ILE A 244 6.05 -8.54 -29.53
N ARG A 245 4.91 -8.68 -30.20
CA ARG A 245 4.78 -9.46 -31.45
C ARG A 245 4.57 -8.47 -32.58
N GLU A 246 5.54 -8.37 -33.47
CA GLU A 246 5.45 -7.46 -34.62
C GLU A 246 4.31 -7.86 -35.58
N PRO A 247 3.75 -6.90 -36.33
CA PRO A 247 2.78 -7.15 -37.40
C PRO A 247 3.25 -8.27 -38.34
N SER A 248 2.34 -9.19 -38.63
CA SER A 248 2.58 -10.34 -39.52
C SER A 248 3.71 -11.30 -39.07
N LYS A 249 4.15 -11.23 -37.80
CA LYS A 249 5.05 -12.21 -37.18
C LYS A 249 4.31 -13.09 -36.18
N ASP A 250 4.75 -14.33 -36.03
CA ASP A 250 4.17 -15.27 -35.04
C ASP A 250 4.99 -15.36 -33.75
N SER A 251 6.22 -14.85 -33.74
CA SER A 251 7.12 -14.93 -32.58
C SER A 251 7.04 -13.69 -31.70
N TRP A 252 6.97 -13.89 -30.39
CA TRP A 252 7.11 -12.82 -29.40
C TRP A 252 8.58 -12.46 -29.16
N ILE A 253 8.84 -11.17 -29.11
CA ILE A 253 10.08 -10.56 -28.67
C ILE A 253 9.90 -10.21 -27.19
N LYS A 254 10.70 -10.83 -26.33
CA LYS A 254 10.76 -10.52 -24.89
C LYS A 254 11.77 -9.39 -24.68
N LEU A 255 11.32 -8.27 -24.11
CA LEU A 255 12.16 -7.08 -23.90
C LEU A 255 12.82 -7.03 -22.52
N ASN A 256 12.39 -7.86 -21.57
CA ASN A 256 12.96 -7.91 -20.24
C ASN A 256 14.02 -9.00 -20.08
N GLU A 257 15.02 -8.72 -19.25
CA GLU A 257 16.02 -9.71 -18.84
C GLU A 257 15.42 -10.66 -17.80
N GLU A 258 15.40 -11.95 -18.13
CA GLU A 258 14.71 -12.95 -17.31
C GLU A 258 15.33 -13.13 -15.92
N HIS A 259 16.66 -13.04 -15.83
CA HIS A 259 17.37 -13.16 -14.56
C HIS A 259 16.97 -12.05 -13.60
N HIS A 260 17.16 -10.78 -14.01
CA HIS A 260 16.76 -9.62 -13.22
C HIS A 260 15.27 -9.66 -12.87
N THR A 261 14.43 -10.12 -13.80
CA THR A 261 12.98 -10.25 -13.54
C THR A 261 12.67 -11.23 -12.42
N LYS A 262 13.33 -12.39 -12.39
CA LYS A 262 13.14 -13.38 -11.31
C LYS A 262 13.66 -12.86 -9.98
N GLU A 263 14.78 -12.15 -9.99
CA GLU A 263 15.42 -11.61 -8.81
C GLU A 263 14.55 -10.56 -8.11
N TRP A 264 14.13 -9.51 -8.81
CA TRP A 264 13.27 -8.48 -8.19
C TRP A 264 11.91 -9.06 -7.81
N LYS A 265 11.33 -9.96 -8.62
CA LYS A 265 10.05 -10.60 -8.26
C LYS A 265 10.17 -11.42 -6.98
N ALA A 266 11.30 -12.09 -6.74
CA ALA A 266 11.53 -12.80 -5.50
C ALA A 266 11.59 -11.84 -4.29
N GLY A 267 12.26 -10.70 -4.43
CA GLY A 267 12.33 -9.66 -3.39
C GLY A 267 10.97 -9.03 -3.07
N THR A 268 10.20 -8.66 -4.10
CA THR A 268 8.91 -7.99 -3.94
C THR A 268 7.79 -8.92 -3.45
N ARG A 269 7.87 -10.23 -3.75
CA ARG A 269 6.83 -11.21 -3.37
C ARG A 269 6.58 -11.27 -1.87
N GLY A 270 7.63 -11.10 -1.04
CA GLY A 270 7.49 -11.07 0.42
C GLY A 270 6.59 -9.92 0.89
N ILE A 271 6.82 -8.73 0.35
CA ILE A 271 6.04 -7.52 0.66
C ILE A 271 4.59 -7.69 0.20
N LEU A 272 4.37 -8.15 -1.03
CA LEU A 272 3.01 -8.37 -1.54
C LEU A 272 2.23 -9.38 -0.68
N ASN A 273 2.86 -10.49 -0.28
CA ASN A 273 2.21 -11.48 0.58
C ASN A 273 1.84 -10.92 1.96
N TYR A 274 2.70 -10.07 2.53
CA TYR A 274 2.43 -9.36 3.79
C TYR A 274 1.13 -8.55 3.72
N PHE A 275 0.94 -7.76 2.66
CA PHE A 275 -0.26 -6.93 2.48
C PHE A 275 -1.49 -7.72 2.05
N ARG A 276 -1.31 -8.80 1.27
CA ARG A 276 -2.40 -9.73 0.93
C ARG A 276 -3.03 -10.35 2.17
N GLU A 277 -2.22 -10.78 3.13
CA GLU A 277 -2.71 -11.38 4.39
C GLU A 277 -3.48 -10.38 5.28
N ARG A 278 -3.30 -9.08 5.04
CA ARG A 278 -3.93 -7.98 5.79
C ARG A 278 -5.10 -7.33 5.07
N THR A 279 -5.36 -7.74 3.84
CA THR A 279 -6.43 -7.18 3.01
C THR A 279 -7.44 -8.29 2.69
N GLU A 280 -8.62 -8.20 3.29
CA GLU A 280 -9.69 -9.16 3.10
C GLU A 280 -10.06 -9.33 1.62
N ASN A 281 -10.32 -10.58 1.20
CA ASN A 281 -10.65 -10.94 -0.19
C ASN A 281 -9.65 -10.46 -1.25
N SER A 282 -8.44 -10.07 -0.84
CA SER A 282 -7.39 -9.70 -1.78
C SER A 282 -6.63 -10.92 -2.30
N TRP A 283 -6.04 -10.78 -3.48
CA TRP A 283 -5.20 -11.81 -4.07
C TRP A 283 -4.12 -11.20 -4.96
N ILE A 284 -3.08 -11.97 -5.22
CA ILE A 284 -1.95 -11.56 -6.05
C ILE A 284 -2.00 -12.36 -7.33
N GLU A 285 -2.04 -11.66 -8.46
CA GLU A 285 -1.83 -12.25 -9.76
C GLU A 285 -0.36 -12.15 -10.14
N GLU A 286 0.27 -13.29 -10.38
CA GLU A 286 1.61 -13.34 -10.94
C GLU A 286 1.54 -13.48 -12.47
N LEU A 287 2.02 -12.44 -13.16
CA LEU A 287 2.25 -12.43 -14.61
C LEU A 287 3.72 -12.78 -14.90
N HIS A 288 4.15 -12.80 -16.16
CA HIS A 288 5.55 -13.15 -16.48
C HIS A 288 6.53 -12.11 -15.90
N CYS A 289 6.21 -10.84 -16.10
CA CYS A 289 7.09 -9.70 -15.86
C CYS A 289 6.50 -8.68 -14.88
N SER A 290 5.37 -8.99 -14.25
CA SER A 290 4.72 -8.09 -13.31
C SER A 290 3.94 -8.88 -12.25
N PHE A 291 3.52 -8.16 -11.21
CA PHE A 291 2.52 -8.60 -10.24
C PHE A 291 1.34 -7.64 -10.29
N ILE A 292 0.12 -8.16 -10.09
CA ILE A 292 -1.06 -7.34 -9.86
C ILE A 292 -1.61 -7.69 -8.49
N PHE A 293 -1.75 -6.69 -7.62
CA PHE A 293 -2.40 -6.84 -6.34
C PHE A 293 -3.87 -6.43 -6.44
N HIS A 294 -4.76 -7.41 -6.42
CA HIS A 294 -6.20 -7.22 -6.54
C HIS A 294 -6.81 -7.05 -5.16
N TYR A 295 -7.42 -5.89 -4.92
CA TYR A 295 -8.07 -5.55 -3.64
C TYR A 295 -9.52 -5.08 -3.81
N GLY A 296 -10.07 -5.14 -5.02
CA GLY A 296 -11.40 -4.60 -5.35
C GLY A 296 -12.57 -5.31 -4.68
N ASP A 297 -12.38 -6.59 -4.31
CA ASP A 297 -13.39 -7.44 -3.66
C ASP A 297 -13.37 -7.34 -2.12
N ALA A 298 -12.52 -6.48 -1.56
CA ALA A 298 -12.48 -6.23 -0.12
C ALA A 298 -13.76 -5.56 0.38
N GLU A 299 -14.23 -5.98 1.56
CA GLU A 299 -15.44 -5.42 2.18
C GLU A 299 -15.23 -3.94 2.57
N ASP A 300 -14.13 -3.63 3.27
CA ASP A 300 -13.71 -2.24 3.53
C ASP A 300 -12.79 -1.73 2.42
N LYS A 301 -13.40 -1.14 1.38
CA LYS A 301 -12.68 -0.55 0.24
C LYS A 301 -11.68 0.54 0.63
N LEU A 302 -11.96 1.32 1.69
CA LEU A 302 -11.09 2.40 2.14
C LEU A 302 -9.88 1.87 2.90
N ALA A 303 -10.05 0.81 3.70
CA ALA A 303 -8.92 0.11 4.30
C ALA A 303 -8.07 -0.58 3.23
N ALA A 304 -8.69 -1.27 2.29
CA ALA A 304 -7.99 -1.97 1.21
C ALA A 304 -7.19 -1.01 0.31
N ALA A 305 -7.76 0.14 -0.05
CA ALA A 305 -7.04 1.16 -0.81
C ALA A 305 -5.81 1.71 -0.04
N ARG A 306 -5.93 1.88 1.28
CA ARG A 306 -4.78 2.28 2.13
C ARG A 306 -3.70 1.20 2.18
N GLN A 307 -4.08 -0.06 2.41
CA GLN A 307 -3.14 -1.19 2.38
C GLN A 307 -2.45 -1.32 1.01
N ALA A 308 -3.17 -1.10 -0.08
CA ALA A 308 -2.57 -1.08 -1.42
C ALA A 308 -1.59 0.10 -1.61
N SER A 309 -1.91 1.28 -1.05
CA SER A 309 -1.01 2.44 -1.06
C SER A 309 0.26 2.17 -0.24
N GLU A 310 0.12 1.69 0.99
CA GLU A 310 1.25 1.32 1.86
C GLU A 310 2.11 0.22 1.21
N CYS A 311 1.47 -0.75 0.54
CA CYS A 311 2.18 -1.75 -0.24
C CYS A 311 3.01 -1.13 -1.36
N ALA A 312 2.44 -0.18 -2.11
CA ALA A 312 3.16 0.51 -3.17
C ALA A 312 4.35 1.30 -2.61
N ASP A 313 4.16 2.01 -1.49
CA ASP A 313 5.21 2.78 -0.82
C ASP A 313 6.35 1.87 -0.32
N HIS A 314 6.03 0.76 0.35
CA HIS A 314 7.04 -0.22 0.78
C HIS A 314 7.85 -0.80 -0.39
N ILE A 315 7.19 -1.08 -1.53
CA ILE A 315 7.88 -1.56 -2.72
C ILE A 315 8.79 -0.46 -3.29
N ASN A 316 8.29 0.78 -3.37
CA ASN A 316 9.07 1.91 -3.86
C ASN A 316 10.32 2.16 -3.00
N ASP A 317 10.19 2.11 -1.68
CA ASP A 317 11.30 2.30 -0.75
C ASP A 317 12.32 1.15 -0.84
N ALA A 318 11.84 -0.10 -0.89
CA ALA A 318 12.70 -1.27 -1.08
C ALA A 318 13.48 -1.19 -2.39
N CYS A 319 12.84 -0.76 -3.49
CA CYS A 319 13.48 -0.60 -4.80
C CYS A 319 14.41 0.63 -4.87
N ALA A 320 14.08 1.73 -4.19
CA ALA A 320 14.91 2.93 -4.14
C ALA A 320 16.25 2.68 -3.44
N SER A 321 16.29 1.76 -2.47
CA SER A 321 17.52 1.35 -1.78
C SER A 321 18.47 0.47 -2.61
N GLN A 322 18.05 0.01 -3.80
CA GLN A 322 18.81 -0.89 -4.68
C GLN A 322 19.41 -0.16 -5.91
N GLY A 323 19.26 1.16 -5.99
CA GLY A 323 19.76 2.02 -7.08
C GLY A 323 21.01 2.81 -6.71
#